data_AF-A0A024ULS3-F1
#
_entry.id   AF-A0A024ULS3-F1
#
_cell.length_a   1.000
_cell.length_b   1.000
_cell.length_c   1.000
_cell.angle_alpha   90.00
_cell.angle_beta   90.00
_cell.angle_gamma   90.00
#
_symmetry.space_group_name_H-M   'P 1'
#
loop_
_entity.id
_entity.type
_entity.pdbx_description
1 polymer ?
#
loop_
_entity_poly.entity_id
_entity_poly.type
_entity_poly.pdbx_seq_one_letter_code
_entity_poly.pdbx_strand_id
1 'polypeptide(L)'
;MADASQGEALSSIRQQTTTVQDLRDNRLADSSKKGYRSGMTQIMKWLISSGREFMVDDDGLIKLDVFGYTDFTEFVLYKYKVAGVSLSTLSGYRSALRDYYNKRNVVPPPEFASDATVTFQGKFWLSQMRLCATETQAGAIKAGTKQPLRHHHYLELCKASMMMADAGFTHLFLILSWNLMCRSSSTAAIRIDHFTAEGDALGVTFYKS
;
A
#
# COMPACT_ATOMS: atom_id res chain seq x y z
N MET A 1 34.72 -16.22 -9.38
CA MET A 1 35.49 -15.10 -8.79
C MET A 1 35.45 -13.80 -9.63
N ALA A 2 34.50 -13.60 -10.57
CA ALA A 2 34.43 -12.37 -11.39
C ALA A 2 33.28 -11.40 -11.02
N ASP A 3 32.30 -11.84 -10.23
CA ASP A 3 31.02 -11.14 -10.00
C ASP A 3 31.08 -10.05 -8.91
N ALA A 4 31.97 -10.22 -7.92
CA ALA A 4 32.09 -9.27 -6.80
C ALA A 4 32.59 -7.87 -7.24
N SER A 5 33.47 -7.81 -8.24
CA SER A 5 34.05 -6.55 -8.72
C SER A 5 33.07 -5.66 -9.49
N GLN A 6 32.08 -6.26 -10.17
CA GLN A 6 31.05 -5.52 -10.90
C GLN A 6 29.99 -4.94 -9.96
N GLY A 7 29.63 -5.66 -8.89
CA GLY A 7 28.71 -5.17 -7.86
C GLY A 7 29.23 -3.94 -7.12
N GLU A 8 30.53 -3.93 -6.78
CA GLU A 8 31.18 -2.79 -6.12
C GLU A 8 31.24 -1.55 -7.03
N ALA A 9 31.62 -1.73 -8.30
CA ALA A 9 31.67 -0.63 -9.27
C ALA A 9 30.29 0.01 -9.52
N LEU A 10 29.23 -0.81 -9.64
CA LEU A 10 27.85 -0.33 -9.80
C LEU A 10 27.33 0.40 -8.55
N SER A 11 27.70 -0.07 -7.36
CA SER A 11 27.34 0.58 -6.09
C SER A 11 28.01 1.95 -5.94
N SER A 12 29.27 2.08 -6.35
CA SER A 12 30.06 3.31 -6.29
C SER A 12 29.52 4.38 -7.24
N ILE A 13 29.15 3.99 -8.47
CA ILE A 13 28.51 4.89 -9.44
C ILE A 13 27.15 5.37 -8.93
N ARG A 14 26.33 4.47 -8.37
CA ARG A 14 25.01 4.82 -7.82
C ARG A 14 25.12 5.82 -6.66
N GLN A 15 26.12 5.68 -5.79
CA GLN A 15 26.37 6.64 -4.71
C GLN A 15 26.74 8.02 -5.24
N GLN A 16 27.54 8.10 -6.32
CA GLN A 16 28.00 9.36 -6.91
C GLN A 16 26.90 10.11 -7.68
N THR A 17 25.89 9.42 -8.22
CA THR A 17 24.81 10.04 -9.01
C THR A 17 23.53 10.32 -8.23
N THR A 18 23.43 9.88 -6.97
CA THR A 18 22.21 10.06 -6.17
C THR A 18 22.03 11.52 -5.76
N THR A 19 20.94 12.15 -6.19
CA THR A 19 20.60 13.53 -5.81
C THR A 19 19.78 13.59 -4.52
N VAL A 20 19.68 14.77 -3.91
CA VAL A 20 18.79 15.02 -2.75
C VAL A 20 17.33 14.72 -3.09
N GLN A 21 16.94 14.94 -4.36
CA GLN A 21 15.59 14.62 -4.83
C GLN A 21 15.39 13.11 -4.95
N ASP A 22 16.40 12.36 -5.42
CA ASP A 22 16.36 10.89 -5.45
C ASP A 22 16.23 10.30 -4.05
N LEU A 23 16.89 10.87 -3.04
CA LEU A 23 16.74 10.46 -1.65
C LEU A 23 15.31 10.72 -1.12
N ARG A 24 14.71 11.85 -1.50
CA ARG A 24 13.32 12.18 -1.14
C ARG A 24 12.32 11.26 -1.84
N ASP A 25 12.56 10.95 -3.11
CA ASP A 25 11.67 10.11 -3.91
C ASP A 25 11.81 8.62 -3.57
N ASN A 26 12.99 8.18 -3.13
CA ASN A 26 13.21 6.83 -2.61
C ASN A 26 12.51 6.58 -1.25
N ARG A 27 11.97 7.62 -0.59
CA ARG A 27 11.17 7.47 0.64
C ARG A 27 9.91 6.63 0.40
N LEU A 28 9.41 6.56 -0.83
CA LEU A 28 8.18 5.84 -1.17
C LEU A 28 8.46 4.79 -2.25
N ALA A 29 7.94 3.58 -2.03
CA ALA A 29 7.85 2.58 -3.09
C ALA A 29 7.07 3.13 -4.29
N ASP A 30 7.43 2.74 -5.52
CA ASP A 30 6.78 3.23 -6.73
C ASP A 30 5.28 2.89 -6.80
N SER A 31 4.89 1.76 -6.19
CA SER A 31 3.50 1.39 -5.98
C SER A 31 2.75 2.42 -5.13
N SER A 32 3.37 2.92 -4.06
CA SER A 32 2.83 3.99 -3.20
C SER A 32 2.79 5.32 -3.94
N LYS A 33 3.81 5.67 -4.73
CA LYS A 33 3.79 6.89 -5.57
C LYS A 33 2.62 6.85 -6.56
N LYS A 34 2.40 5.70 -7.23
CA LYS A 34 1.26 5.51 -8.14
C LYS A 34 -0.07 5.59 -7.40
N GLY A 35 -0.17 4.95 -6.23
CA GLY A 35 -1.35 5.01 -5.37
C GLY A 35 -1.69 6.44 -4.94
N TYR A 36 -0.69 7.21 -4.52
CA TYR A 36 -0.88 8.60 -4.10
C TYR A 36 -1.27 9.52 -5.25
N ARG A 37 -0.63 9.38 -6.43
CA ARG A 37 -1.05 10.09 -7.65
C ARG A 37 -2.51 9.80 -7.99
N SER A 38 -2.89 8.52 -8.00
CA SER A 38 -4.28 8.13 -8.23
C SER A 38 -5.23 8.71 -7.17
N GLY A 39 -4.80 8.75 -5.91
CA GLY A 39 -5.57 9.35 -4.82
C GLY A 39 -5.84 10.84 -5.03
N MET A 40 -4.81 11.60 -5.40
CA MET A 40 -4.92 13.03 -5.68
C MET A 40 -5.81 13.30 -6.91
N THR A 41 -5.67 12.51 -7.98
CA THR A 41 -6.56 12.62 -9.16
C THR A 41 -8.03 12.39 -8.79
N GLN A 42 -8.32 11.50 -7.84
CA GLN A 42 -9.70 11.26 -7.40
C GLN A 42 -10.29 12.44 -6.63
N ILE A 43 -9.48 13.13 -5.82
CA ILE A 43 -9.90 14.35 -5.11
C ILE A 43 -10.15 15.46 -6.13
N MET A 44 -9.23 15.66 -7.08
CA MET A 44 -9.36 16.66 -8.14
C MET A 44 -10.63 16.44 -8.98
N LYS A 45 -10.87 15.21 -9.44
CA LYS A 45 -12.09 14.86 -10.20
C LYS A 45 -13.35 15.18 -9.42
N TRP A 46 -13.35 14.92 -8.11
CA TRP A 46 -14.49 15.24 -7.26
C TRP A 46 -14.70 16.75 -7.13
N LEU A 47 -13.63 17.54 -6.93
CA LEU A 47 -13.71 19.00 -6.87
C LEU A 47 -14.33 19.58 -8.13
N ILE A 48 -13.87 19.15 -9.31
CA ILE A 48 -14.41 19.57 -10.61
C ILE A 48 -15.88 19.19 -10.71
N SER A 49 -16.23 17.92 -10.47
CA SER A 49 -17.62 17.46 -10.57
C SER A 49 -18.59 18.10 -9.56
N SER A 50 -18.06 18.67 -8.48
CA SER A 50 -18.84 19.31 -7.41
C SER A 50 -18.92 20.83 -7.58
N GLY A 51 -18.43 21.38 -8.69
CA GLY A 51 -18.41 22.83 -8.97
C GLY A 51 -17.38 23.62 -8.16
N ARG A 52 -16.37 22.94 -7.60
CA ARG A 52 -15.26 23.55 -6.82
C ARG A 52 -13.99 23.69 -7.64
N GLU A 53 -14.14 23.96 -8.93
CA GLU A 53 -13.02 24.11 -9.87
C GLU A 53 -12.04 25.22 -9.43
N PHE A 54 -12.53 26.26 -8.74
CA PHE A 54 -11.71 27.33 -8.21
C PHE A 54 -10.61 26.87 -7.22
N MET A 55 -10.77 25.70 -6.60
CA MET A 55 -9.79 25.07 -5.69
C MET A 55 -8.68 24.31 -6.43
N VAL A 56 -8.73 24.30 -7.76
CA VAL A 56 -7.74 23.66 -8.62
C VAL A 56 -6.99 24.76 -9.39
N ASP A 57 -5.68 24.63 -9.48
CA ASP A 57 -4.80 25.47 -10.30
C ASP A 57 -4.97 25.13 -11.78
N ASP A 58 -4.59 26.04 -12.68
CA ASP A 58 -4.60 25.82 -14.13
C ASP A 58 -3.71 24.63 -14.56
N ASP A 59 -2.69 24.32 -13.75
CA ASP A 59 -1.82 23.15 -13.88
C ASP A 59 -2.49 21.81 -13.45
N GLY A 60 -3.76 21.87 -13.03
CA GLY A 60 -4.51 20.72 -12.56
C GLY A 60 -4.11 20.24 -11.16
N LEU A 61 -3.55 21.12 -10.35
CA LEU A 61 -3.08 20.83 -8.99
C LEU A 61 -4.03 21.43 -7.95
N ILE A 62 -4.13 20.80 -6.77
CA ILE A 62 -5.00 21.31 -5.70
C ILE A 62 -4.31 22.49 -5.00
N LYS A 63 -5.01 23.62 -4.90
CA LYS A 63 -4.64 24.81 -4.12
C LYS A 63 -4.70 24.52 -2.62
N LEU A 64 -3.55 24.43 -1.96
CA LEU A 64 -3.45 24.06 -0.54
C LEU A 64 -3.86 25.17 0.43
N ASP A 65 -3.93 26.41 -0.05
CA ASP A 65 -4.40 27.59 0.65
C ASP A 65 -5.94 27.66 0.71
N VAL A 66 -6.62 27.10 -0.29
CA VAL A 66 -8.09 27.09 -0.38
C VAL A 66 -8.69 25.76 0.07
N PHE A 67 -8.07 24.64 -0.30
CA PHE A 67 -8.58 23.30 0.02
C PHE A 67 -8.32 22.93 1.48
N GLY A 68 -9.39 22.91 2.28
CA GLY A 68 -9.31 22.68 3.72
C GLY A 68 -9.75 21.29 4.17
N TYR A 69 -9.81 21.13 5.50
CA TYR A 69 -10.27 19.90 6.14
C TYR A 69 -11.76 19.61 5.89
N THR A 70 -12.60 20.64 5.86
CA THR A 70 -14.03 20.51 5.58
C THR A 70 -14.28 19.94 4.18
N ASP A 71 -13.54 20.43 3.18
CA ASP A 71 -13.63 19.92 1.81
C ASP A 71 -13.19 18.46 1.72
N PHE A 72 -12.11 18.10 2.42
CA PHE A 72 -11.64 16.72 2.46
C PHE A 72 -12.64 15.79 3.15
N THR A 73 -13.30 16.24 4.23
CA THR A 73 -14.29 15.42 4.92
C THR A 73 -15.56 15.22 4.11
N GLU A 74 -16.00 16.22 3.35
CA GLU A 74 -17.10 16.09 2.38
C GLU A 74 -16.75 15.13 1.24
N PHE A 75 -15.52 15.21 0.70
CA PHE A 75 -15.01 14.24 -0.27
C PHE A 75 -15.07 12.81 0.27
N VAL A 76 -14.60 12.59 1.50
CA VAL A 76 -14.61 11.27 2.13
C VAL A 76 -16.04 10.78 2.34
N LEU A 77 -16.93 11.64 2.81
CA LEU A 77 -18.34 11.32 3.00
C LEU A 77 -19.01 10.91 1.67
N TYR A 78 -18.75 11.66 0.60
CA TYR A 78 -19.20 11.34 -0.75
C TYR A 78 -18.68 9.97 -1.21
N LYS A 79 -17.37 9.73 -1.09
CA LYS A 79 -16.78 8.45 -1.51
C LYS A 79 -17.30 7.26 -0.69
N TYR A 80 -17.60 7.46 0.58
CA TYR A 80 -18.18 6.44 1.44
C TYR A 80 -19.65 6.15 1.09
N LYS A 81 -20.50 7.18 1.07
CA LYS A 81 -21.96 7.03 0.91
C LYS A 81 -22.39 6.78 -0.53
N VAL A 82 -21.77 7.46 -1.50
CA VAL A 82 -22.20 7.45 -2.89
C VAL A 82 -21.39 6.45 -3.70
N ALA A 83 -20.06 6.47 -3.56
CA ALA A 83 -19.18 5.60 -4.35
C ALA A 83 -18.92 4.23 -3.70
N GLY A 84 -19.42 3.98 -2.47
CA GLY A 84 -19.28 2.70 -1.78
C GLY A 84 -17.83 2.28 -1.50
N VAL A 85 -16.91 3.24 -1.36
CA VAL A 85 -15.47 2.98 -1.26
C VAL A 85 -15.11 2.43 0.13
N SER A 86 -14.20 1.46 0.17
CA SER A 86 -13.73 0.86 1.42
C SER A 86 -13.00 1.87 2.31
N LEU A 87 -13.07 1.64 3.63
CA LEU A 87 -12.37 2.42 4.64
C LEU A 87 -10.84 2.45 4.44
N SER A 88 -10.26 1.33 3.98
CA SER A 88 -8.83 1.26 3.65
C SER A 88 -8.45 2.21 2.52
N THR A 89 -9.31 2.33 1.50
CA THR A 89 -9.09 3.24 0.38
C THR A 89 -9.25 4.70 0.80
N LEU A 90 -10.21 5.00 1.68
CA LEU A 90 -10.38 6.34 2.26
C LEU A 90 -9.14 6.77 3.06
N SER A 91 -8.57 5.87 3.86
CA SER A 91 -7.28 6.10 4.53
C SER A 91 -6.14 6.34 3.54
N GLY A 92 -6.18 5.66 2.38
CA GLY A 92 -5.25 5.88 1.27
C GLY A 92 -5.29 7.30 0.71
N TYR A 93 -6.49 7.89 0.55
CA TYR A 93 -6.63 9.29 0.11
C TYR A 93 -5.99 10.28 1.09
N ARG A 94 -6.15 10.04 2.40
CA ARG A 94 -5.50 10.86 3.43
C ARG A 94 -3.98 10.80 3.32
N SER A 95 -3.42 9.60 3.18
CA SER A 95 -1.98 9.42 3.05
C SER A 95 -1.43 10.09 1.79
N ALA A 96 -2.18 10.05 0.68
CA ALA A 96 -1.87 10.76 -0.54
C ALA A 96 -1.85 12.28 -0.35
N LEU A 97 -2.86 12.83 0.33
CA LEU A 97 -2.94 14.26 0.63
C LEU A 97 -1.77 14.70 1.54
N ARG A 98 -1.46 13.93 2.59
CA ARG A 98 -0.33 14.21 3.47
C ARG A 98 1.00 14.19 2.71
N ASP A 99 1.20 13.23 1.80
CA ASP A 99 2.41 13.21 0.95
C ASP A 99 2.46 14.42 0.01
N TYR A 100 1.32 14.88 -0.49
CA TYR A 100 1.22 16.07 -1.33
C TYR A 100 1.61 17.36 -0.57
N TYR A 101 1.16 17.53 0.67
CA TYR A 101 1.64 18.61 1.56
C TYR A 101 3.16 18.54 1.76
N ASN A 102 3.68 17.36 2.09
CA ASN A 102 5.11 17.15 2.29
C ASN A 102 5.94 17.48 1.03
N LYS A 103 5.45 17.14 -0.16
CA LYS A 103 6.13 17.46 -1.44
C LYS A 103 6.21 18.96 -1.71
N ARG A 104 5.18 19.71 -1.34
CA ARG A 104 5.15 21.17 -1.47
C ARG A 104 5.88 21.90 -0.33
N ASN A 105 6.47 21.17 0.63
CA ASN A 105 7.07 21.72 1.85
C ASN A 105 6.10 22.63 2.64
N VAL A 106 4.80 22.38 2.52
CA VAL A 106 3.76 23.08 3.29
C VAL A 106 3.44 22.24 4.51
N VAL A 107 3.49 22.85 5.69
CA VAL A 107 3.08 22.17 6.92
C VAL A 107 1.60 21.83 6.79
N PRO A 108 1.22 20.54 6.82
CA PRO A 108 -0.18 20.18 6.79
C PRO A 108 -0.88 20.83 8.00
N PRO A 109 -2.10 21.38 7.84
CA PRO A 109 -2.85 21.94 8.96
C PRO A 109 -2.89 20.94 10.14
N PRO A 110 -2.92 21.39 11.40
CA PRO A 110 -2.85 20.51 12.58
C PRO A 110 -3.93 19.42 12.58
N GLU A 111 -5.07 19.71 11.94
CA GLU A 111 -6.18 18.77 11.67
C GLU A 111 -5.79 17.59 10.79
N PHE A 112 -4.75 17.72 9.95
CA PHE A 112 -4.16 16.68 9.12
C PHE A 112 -2.85 16.09 9.70
N ALA A 113 -2.18 16.81 10.60
CA ALA A 113 -0.84 16.50 11.09
C ALA A 113 -0.80 15.58 12.32
N SER A 114 -1.87 15.53 13.14
CA SER A 114 -1.80 14.80 14.42
C SER A 114 -1.70 13.28 14.19
N ASP A 115 -0.52 12.73 14.46
CA ASP A 115 -0.29 11.31 14.70
C ASP A 115 -0.73 10.98 16.14
N ALA A 116 -2.03 11.03 16.37
CA ALA A 116 -2.63 10.49 17.58
C ALA A 116 -4.10 10.24 17.27
N THR A 117 -4.52 9.06 17.68
CA THR A 117 -5.87 8.52 17.80
C THR A 117 -6.86 9.39 18.58
N VAL A 118 -6.83 10.72 18.45
CA VAL A 118 -7.75 11.65 19.15
C VAL A 118 -8.16 12.88 18.31
N THR A 119 -7.28 13.49 17.48
CA THR A 119 -7.60 14.80 16.86
C THR A 119 -7.97 14.73 15.38
N PHE A 120 -7.47 13.76 14.61
CA PHE A 120 -8.00 13.42 13.26
C PHE A 120 -9.44 12.85 13.32
N GLN A 121 -10.01 12.76 14.52
CA GLN A 121 -11.24 12.08 14.84
C GLN A 121 -12.38 13.08 14.92
N GLY A 122 -12.79 13.63 13.77
CA GLY A 122 -14.21 13.94 13.64
C GLY A 122 -14.99 12.71 14.09
N LYS A 123 -15.83 12.84 15.12
CA LYS A 123 -16.56 11.73 15.78
C LYS A 123 -17.18 10.74 14.79
N PHE A 124 -17.48 11.19 13.58
CA PHE A 124 -17.90 10.43 12.41
C PHE A 124 -16.85 9.41 11.90
N TRP A 125 -15.63 9.84 11.56
CA TRP A 125 -14.55 8.98 11.03
C TRP A 125 -14.17 7.88 12.02
N LEU A 126 -14.11 8.26 13.29
CA LEU A 126 -13.75 7.38 14.38
C LEU A 126 -14.82 6.33 14.70
N SER A 127 -16.09 6.77 14.76
CA SER A 127 -17.24 5.89 14.97
C SER A 127 -17.33 4.86 13.87
N GLN A 128 -17.17 5.28 12.61
CA GLN A 128 -17.28 4.38 11.47
C GLN A 128 -16.10 3.39 11.38
N MET A 129 -14.87 3.84 11.67
CA MET A 129 -13.71 2.93 11.77
C MET A 129 -13.86 1.96 12.93
N ARG A 130 -14.33 2.41 14.10
CA ARG A 130 -14.55 1.53 15.27
C ARG A 130 -15.63 0.50 14.98
N LEU A 131 -16.77 0.90 14.43
CA LEU A 131 -17.85 -0.03 14.08
C LEU A 131 -17.37 -1.10 13.09
N CYS A 132 -16.69 -0.70 12.01
CA CYS A 132 -16.17 -1.65 11.03
C CYS A 132 -15.01 -2.51 11.55
N ALA A 133 -14.14 -1.98 12.42
CA ALA A 133 -13.09 -2.76 13.06
C ALA A 133 -13.69 -3.79 14.04
N THR A 134 -14.67 -3.38 14.84
CA THR A 134 -15.41 -4.27 15.74
C THR A 134 -16.18 -5.35 14.97
N GLU A 135 -16.83 -5.02 13.85
CA GLU A 135 -17.46 -6.01 12.96
C GLU A 135 -16.44 -7.00 12.39
N THR A 136 -15.27 -6.52 11.98
CA THR A 136 -14.20 -7.37 11.42
C THR A 136 -13.60 -8.30 12.49
N GLN A 137 -13.42 -7.81 13.72
CA GLN A 137 -12.93 -8.59 14.86
C GLN A 137 -13.99 -9.55 15.42
N ALA A 138 -15.28 -9.21 15.30
CA ALA A 138 -16.41 -10.05 15.68
C ALA A 138 -16.68 -11.20 14.70
N GLY A 139 -15.78 -11.45 13.74
CA GLY A 139 -15.89 -12.57 12.81
C GLY A 139 -16.95 -12.37 11.71
N ALA A 140 -17.48 -11.16 11.54
CA ALA A 140 -18.31 -10.84 10.39
C ALA A 140 -17.42 -10.81 9.14
N ILE A 141 -17.31 -11.98 8.49
CA ILE A 141 -16.76 -12.11 7.15
C ILE A 141 -17.56 -11.18 6.25
N LYS A 142 -17.02 -9.99 5.96
CA LYS A 142 -17.64 -9.09 4.98
C LYS A 142 -17.74 -9.85 3.65
N ALA A 143 -18.97 -10.03 3.17
CA ALA A 143 -19.25 -10.52 1.83
C ALA A 143 -18.68 -9.49 0.84
N GLY A 144 -17.46 -9.73 0.33
CA GLY A 144 -16.85 -8.84 -0.66
C GLY A 144 -15.35 -8.58 -0.52
N THR A 145 -14.72 -9.02 0.56
CA THR A 145 -13.24 -8.99 0.65
C THR A 145 -12.66 -10.40 0.75
N LYS A 146 -11.39 -10.53 0.32
CA LYS A 146 -10.59 -11.76 0.22
C LYS A 146 -10.96 -12.76 1.32
N GLN A 147 -11.49 -13.91 0.92
CA GLN A 147 -11.86 -14.97 1.85
C GLN A 147 -10.62 -15.74 2.28
N PRO A 148 -10.51 -16.17 3.55
CA PRO A 148 -9.45 -17.05 3.97
C PRO A 148 -9.48 -18.35 3.16
N LEU A 149 -8.32 -18.77 2.65
CA LEU A 149 -8.19 -20.05 1.96
C LEU A 149 -8.32 -21.17 3.01
N ARG A 150 -9.37 -21.98 2.88
CA ARG A 150 -9.60 -23.14 3.75
C ARG A 150 -8.64 -24.27 3.40
N HIS A 151 -8.31 -25.10 4.40
CA HIS A 151 -7.37 -26.21 4.24
C HIS A 151 -7.75 -27.18 3.11
N HIS A 152 -9.04 -27.50 2.95
CA HIS A 152 -9.47 -28.42 1.89
C HIS A 152 -9.24 -27.84 0.49
N HIS A 153 -9.54 -26.55 0.29
CA HIS A 153 -9.24 -25.84 -0.96
C HIS A 153 -7.73 -25.76 -1.21
N TYR A 154 -6.92 -25.56 -0.17
CA TYR A 154 -5.46 -25.61 -0.29
C TYR A 154 -4.97 -26.97 -0.79
N LEU A 155 -5.51 -28.08 -0.26
CA LEU A 155 -5.16 -29.43 -0.73
C LEU A 155 -5.55 -29.65 -2.21
N GLU A 156 -6.71 -29.16 -2.63
CA GLU A 156 -7.16 -29.21 -4.03
C GLU A 156 -6.20 -28.44 -4.95
N LEU A 157 -5.79 -27.23 -4.55
CA LEU A 157 -4.82 -26.43 -5.29
C LEU A 157 -3.44 -27.09 -5.35
N CYS A 158 -2.99 -27.73 -4.26
CA CYS A 158 -1.75 -28.51 -4.24
C CYS A 158 -1.79 -29.67 -5.22
N LYS A 159 -2.91 -30.41 -5.27
CA LYS A 159 -3.10 -31.50 -6.25
C LYS A 159 -3.13 -30.98 -7.68
N ALA A 160 -3.87 -29.90 -7.94
CA ALA A 160 -3.96 -29.30 -9.27
C ALA A 160 -2.61 -28.75 -9.76
N SER A 161 -1.84 -28.10 -8.88
CA SER A 161 -0.53 -27.53 -9.22
C SER A 161 0.52 -28.60 -9.56
N MET A 162 0.46 -29.79 -8.97
CA MET A 162 1.35 -30.90 -9.36
C MET A 162 1.07 -31.42 -10.77
N MET A 163 -0.13 -31.20 -11.31
CA MET A 163 -0.51 -31.62 -12.66
C MET A 163 -0.14 -30.59 -13.74
N MET A 164 0.38 -29.42 -13.35
CA MET A 164 0.76 -28.38 -14.28
C MET A 164 2.09 -28.70 -14.96
N ALA A 165 2.19 -28.43 -16.26
CA ALA A 165 3.43 -28.58 -17.04
C ALA A 165 4.37 -27.38 -16.84
N ASP A 166 4.65 -27.02 -15.59
CA ASP A 166 5.47 -25.86 -15.21
C ASP A 166 6.68 -26.26 -14.36
N ALA A 167 7.13 -27.51 -14.49
CA ALA A 167 8.23 -28.09 -13.72
C ALA A 167 8.05 -28.01 -12.18
N GLY A 168 6.82 -27.83 -11.69
CA GLY A 168 6.50 -27.75 -10.27
C GLY A 168 6.67 -26.36 -9.65
N PHE A 169 6.92 -25.31 -10.45
CA PHE A 169 7.08 -23.95 -9.93
C PHE A 169 5.83 -23.45 -9.20
N THR A 170 4.62 -23.67 -9.75
CA THR A 170 3.37 -23.28 -9.09
C THR A 170 3.20 -24.03 -7.77
N HIS A 171 3.54 -25.32 -7.74
CA HIS A 171 3.43 -26.13 -6.54
C HIS A 171 4.38 -25.63 -5.43
N LEU A 172 5.65 -25.39 -5.79
CA LEU A 172 6.65 -24.84 -4.88
C LEU A 172 6.22 -23.45 -4.35
N PHE A 173 5.72 -22.59 -5.23
CA PHE A 173 5.25 -21.26 -4.85
C PHE A 173 4.07 -21.32 -3.87
N LEU A 174 3.10 -22.21 -4.09
CA LEU A 174 1.97 -22.41 -3.19
C LEU A 174 2.40 -22.94 -1.82
N ILE A 175 3.27 -23.95 -1.80
CA ILE A 175 3.78 -24.55 -0.56
C ILE A 175 4.57 -23.54 0.26
N LEU A 176 5.48 -22.80 -0.36
CA LEU A 176 6.28 -21.78 0.34
C LEU A 176 5.39 -20.64 0.85
N SER A 177 4.43 -20.18 0.05
CA SER A 177 3.49 -19.12 0.47
C SER A 177 2.64 -19.55 1.66
N TRP A 178 2.18 -20.81 1.68
CA TRP A 178 1.35 -21.34 2.76
C TRP A 178 2.16 -21.60 4.05
N ASN A 179 3.28 -22.31 3.96
CA ASN A 179 4.05 -22.71 5.14
C ASN A 179 4.80 -21.54 5.79
N LEU A 180 5.28 -20.59 4.99
CA LEU A 180 5.98 -19.40 5.49
C LEU A 180 5.04 -18.22 5.74
N MET A 181 3.73 -18.38 5.48
CA MET A 181 2.71 -17.31 5.57
C MET A 181 3.14 -16.03 4.84
N CYS A 182 3.79 -16.20 3.69
CA CYS A 182 4.42 -15.12 2.96
C CYS A 182 3.45 -14.37 2.06
N ARG A 183 3.70 -13.07 1.88
CA ARG A 183 3.10 -12.32 0.77
C ARG A 183 3.65 -12.86 -0.55
N SER A 184 2.84 -12.85 -1.60
CA SER A 184 3.25 -13.33 -2.93
C SER A 184 4.55 -12.70 -3.43
N SER A 185 4.77 -11.41 -3.16
CA SER A 185 6.00 -10.71 -3.50
C SER A 185 7.22 -11.24 -2.75
N SER A 186 7.05 -11.62 -1.48
CA SER A 186 8.13 -12.20 -0.68
C SER A 186 8.46 -13.61 -1.15
N THR A 187 7.44 -14.43 -1.44
CA THR A 187 7.64 -15.77 -1.99
C THR A 187 8.35 -15.73 -3.34
N ALA A 188 7.93 -14.83 -4.24
CA ALA A 188 8.53 -14.68 -5.56
C ALA A 188 9.99 -14.21 -5.54
N ALA A 189 10.41 -13.55 -4.46
CA ALA A 189 11.78 -13.04 -4.28
C ALA A 189 12.71 -14.05 -3.59
N ILE A 190 12.23 -15.24 -3.21
CA ILE A 190 13.06 -16.28 -2.62
C ILE A 190 14.06 -16.77 -3.68
N ARG A 191 15.35 -16.73 -3.35
CA ARG A 191 16.44 -17.24 -4.16
C ARG A 191 17.03 -18.49 -3.51
N ILE A 192 17.80 -19.27 -4.28
CA ILE A 192 18.41 -20.49 -3.78
C ILE A 192 19.32 -20.21 -2.56
N ASP A 193 20.04 -19.09 -2.58
CA ASP A 193 20.94 -18.66 -1.50
C ASP A 193 20.20 -18.26 -0.21
N HIS A 194 18.87 -18.15 -0.24
CA HIS A 194 18.07 -17.84 0.94
C HIS A 194 17.71 -19.11 1.74
N PHE A 195 17.90 -20.30 1.16
CA PHE A 195 17.60 -21.57 1.81
C PHE A 195 18.79 -22.07 2.63
N THR A 196 18.50 -22.49 3.86
CA THR A 196 19.46 -23.10 4.78
C THR A 196 18.95 -24.47 5.21
N ALA A 197 19.87 -25.44 5.35
CA ALA A 197 19.55 -26.72 5.98
C ALA A 197 19.82 -26.59 7.49
N GLU A 198 18.77 -26.66 8.29
CA GLU A 198 18.82 -26.49 9.75
C GLU A 198 18.38 -27.78 10.42
N GLY A 199 19.29 -28.76 10.48
CA GLY A 199 19.00 -30.08 11.04
C GLY A 199 17.95 -30.82 10.21
N ASP A 200 16.74 -30.97 10.75
CA ASP A 200 15.58 -31.59 10.10
C ASP A 200 14.61 -30.57 9.47
N ALA A 201 14.96 -29.28 9.48
CA ALA A 201 14.15 -28.21 8.93
C ALA A 201 14.82 -27.48 7.75
N LEU A 202 13.98 -26.93 6.87
CA LEU A 202 14.40 -26.00 5.83
C LEU A 202 14.22 -24.57 6.36
N GLY A 203 15.33 -23.87 6.60
CA GLY A 203 15.34 -22.45 6.93
C GLY A 203 15.21 -21.58 5.68
N VAL A 204 14.50 -20.45 5.80
CA VAL A 204 14.36 -19.45 4.73
C VAL A 204 14.63 -18.06 5.29
N THR A 205 15.68 -17.41 4.78
CA THR A 205 16.05 -16.06 5.19
C THR A 205 15.48 -15.00 4.24
N PHE A 206 14.71 -14.05 4.79
CA PHE A 206 14.21 -12.91 4.03
C PHE A 206 15.07 -11.67 4.26
N TYR A 207 15.64 -11.14 3.19
CA TYR A 207 16.31 -9.84 3.22
C TYR A 207 15.28 -8.73 2.98
N LYS A 208 15.28 -7.74 3.86
CA LYS A 208 14.47 -6.54 3.69
C LYS A 208 15.11 -5.69 2.59
N SER A 209 14.36 -5.44 1.51
CA SER A 209 14.71 -4.41 0.54
C SER A 209 14.43 -3.01 1.09
#